data_AF-A0A7W8KSP2-F1
#
_entry.id   AF-A0A7W8KSP2-F1
#
_cell.length_a   1.000
_cell.length_b   1.000
_cell.length_c   1.000
_cell.angle_alpha   90.00
_cell.angle_beta   90.00
_cell.angle_gamma   90.00
#
_symmetry.space_group_name_H-M   'P 1'
#
loop_
_entity.id
_entity.type
_entity.pdbx_description
1 polymer ?
#
loop_
_entity_poly.entity_id
_entity_poly.type
_entity_poly.pdbx_seq_one_letter_code
_entity_poly.pdbx_strand_id
1 'polypeptide(L)' 'MKRLITSILIAVALYFLLPFVTKFIPQYRLAVWCITAGVVSFAVSALMDRV' A
#
# COMPACT_ATOMS: atom_id res chain seq x y z
N MET A 1 -4.28 -19.71 2.68
CA MET A 1 -4.51 -18.98 1.42
C MET A 1 -4.86 -17.51 1.63
N LYS A 2 -5.69 -17.13 2.62
CA LYS A 2 -6.04 -15.71 2.89
C LYS A 2 -4.84 -14.75 3.00
N ARG A 3 -3.77 -15.12 3.73
CA ARG A 3 -2.53 -14.32 3.86
C ARG A 3 -1.78 -14.05 2.55
N LEU A 4 -1.89 -14.98 1.60
CA LEU A 4 -1.20 -14.89 0.32
C LEU A 4 -1.96 -13.96 -0.63
N ILE A 5 -3.30 -13.97 -0.56
CA ILE A 5 -4.18 -13.07 -1.30
C ILE A 5 -4.03 -11.63 -0.78
N THR A 6 -3.97 -11.42 0.55
CA THR A 6 -3.71 -10.09 1.13
C THR A 6 -2.37 -9.53 0.69
N SER A 7 -1.30 -10.33 0.66
CA SER A 7 0.02 -9.82 0.23
C SER A 7 0.03 -9.41 -1.25
N ILE A 8 -0.65 -10.19 -2.12
CA ILE A 8 -0.79 -9.85 -3.54
C ILE A 8 -1.59 -8.55 -3.70
N LEU A 9 -2.69 -8.39 -2.97
CA LEU A 9 -3.50 -7.16 -3.00
C LEU A 9 -2.72 -5.92 -2.54
N ILE A 10 -1.93 -6.05 -1.46
CA ILE A 10 -1.06 -4.96 -0.97
C ILE A 10 -0.04 -4.58 -2.04
N ALA A 11 0.61 -5.56 -2.67
CA ALA A 11 1.61 -5.31 -3.72
C ALA A 11 1.00 -4.61 -4.95
N VAL A 12 -0.17 -5.06 -5.40
CA VAL A 12 -0.90 -4.44 -6.51
C VAL A 12 -1.28 -3.01 -6.16
N ALA A 13 -1.87 -2.77 -4.98
CA ALA A 13 -2.28 -1.44 -4.55
C ALA A 13 -1.08 -0.48 -4.47
N LEU A 14 0.05 -0.93 -3.91
CA LEU A 14 1.27 -0.11 -3.84
C LEU A 14 1.85 0.20 -5.22
N TYR A 15 1.85 -0.76 -6.14
CA TYR A 15 2.35 -0.56 -7.50
C TYR A 15 1.64 0.60 -8.21
N PHE A 16 0.32 0.73 -8.04
CA PHE A 16 -0.46 1.82 -8.62
C PHE A 16 -0.38 3.13 -7.82
N LEU A 17 -0.36 3.07 -6.48
CA LEU A 17 -0.34 4.28 -5.64
C LEU A 17 1.03 4.98 -5.59
N LEU A 18 2.13 4.24 -5.45
CA LEU A 18 3.48 4.80 -5.28
C LEU A 18 3.88 5.81 -6.37
N PRO A 19 3.71 5.54 -7.68
CA PRO A 19 4.03 6.53 -8.73
C PRO A 19 3.13 7.77 -8.65
N PHE A 20 1.88 7.62 -8.21
CA PHE A 20 0.96 8.74 -8.05
C PHE A 20 1.39 9.64 -6.90
N VAL A 21 1.66 9.08 -5.72
CA VAL A 21 2.00 9.86 -4.52
C VAL A 21 3.40 10.48 -4.62
N THR A 22 4.38 9.77 -5.22
CA THR A 22 5.72 10.32 -5.44
C THR A 22 5.77 11.49 -6.42
N LYS A 23 4.79 11.60 -7.33
CA LYS A 23 4.68 12.73 -8.26
C LYS A 23 4.33 14.04 -7.55
N PHE A 24 3.57 13.98 -6.45
CA PHE A 24 3.19 15.17 -5.67
C PHE A 24 4.24 15.58 -4.64
N ILE A 25 5.02 14.63 -4.12
CA ILE A 25 5.98 14.90 -3.04
C ILE A 25 7.36 14.26 -3.37
N PRO A 26 8.12 14.85 -4.30
CA PRO A 26 9.40 14.30 -4.75
C PRO A 26 10.54 14.46 -3.73
N GLN A 27 10.43 15.39 -2.78
CA GLN A 27 11.48 15.69 -1.79
C GLN A 27 11.51 14.69 -0.62
N TYR A 28 10.39 14.00 -0.34
CA TYR A 28 10.25 13.08 0.79
C TYR A 28 9.92 11.64 0.34
N ARG A 29 10.41 11.21 -0.83
CA ARG A 29 10.04 9.93 -1.46
C ARG A 29 10.07 8.73 -0.50
N LEU A 30 11.11 8.61 0.33
CA LEU A 30 11.25 7.52 1.29
C LEU A 30 10.19 7.56 2.39
N ALA A 31 9.97 8.71 3.01
CA ALA A 31 8.95 8.87 4.05
C ALA A 31 7.55 8.62 3.49
N VAL A 32 7.28 9.14 2.29
CA VAL A 32 6.02 8.94 1.55
C VAL A 32 5.79 7.47 1.24
N TRP A 33 6.82 6.74 0.79
CA TRP A 33 6.76 5.30 0.55
C TRP A 33 6.46 4.50 1.82
N CYS A 34 7.13 4.81 2.93
CA CYS A 34 6.87 4.14 4.21
C CYS A 34 5.44 4.39 4.70
N ILE A 35 4.94 5.63 4.63
CA ILE A 35 3.58 5.98 5.07
C ILE A 35 2.54 5.31 4.17
N THR A 36 2.69 5.39 2.85
CA THR A 36 1.76 4.72 1.91
C THR A 36 1.76 3.21 2.06
N ALA A 37 2.92 2.58 2.24
CA ALA A 37 3.03 1.15 2.54
C ALA A 37 2.27 0.77 3.83
N GLY A 38 2.46 1.54 4.90
CA GLY A 38 1.76 1.33 6.17
C GLY A 38 0.25 1.46 6.03
N VAL A 39 -0.23 2.54 5.39
CA VAL A 39 -1.66 2.79 5.19
C VAL A 39 -2.31 1.73 4.30
N VAL A 40 -1.69 1.37 3.18
CA VAL A 40 -2.21 0.35 2.26
C VAL A 40 -2.22 -1.03 2.92
N SER A 41 -1.17 -1.39 3.65
CA SER A 41 -1.10 -2.65 4.39
C SER A 41 -2.22 -2.76 5.43
N PHE A 42 -2.46 -1.69 6.18
CA PHE A 42 -3.54 -1.63 7.16
C PHE A 42 -4.92 -1.70 6.51
N ALA A 43 -5.16 -0.90 5.46
CA ALA A 43 -6.44 -0.87 4.76
C ALA A 43 -6.80 -2.22 4.13
N VAL A 44 -5.83 -2.87 3.46
CA VAL A 44 -6.05 -4.18 2.83
C VAL A 44 -6.22 -5.28 3.87
N SER A 45 -5.48 -5.24 4.97
CA SER A 45 -5.65 -6.19 6.07
C SER A 45 -7.03 -6.04 6.73
N ALA A 46 -7.46 -4.81 7.03
CA ALA A 46 -8.77 -4.53 7.60
C ALA A 46 -9.92 -4.89 6.66
N LEU A 47 -9.75 -4.71 5.34
CA LEU A 47 -10.71 -5.15 4.34
C LEU A 47 -10.85 -6.68 4.34
N MET A 48 -9.74 -7.41 4.42
CA MET A 48 -9.72 -8.87 4.40
C MET A 48 -10.18 -9.51 5.70
N ASP A 49 -10.04 -8.85 6.85
CA ASP A 49 -10.68 -9.30 8.10
C ASP A 49 -12.21 -9.19 8.05
N ARG A 50 -12.75 -8.33 7.19
CA ARG A 50 -14.20 -8.24 6.96
C ARG A 50 -14.74 -9.22 5.91
N VAL A 51 -13.88 -9.99 5.23
CA VAL A 51 -14.24 -10.94 4.15
C VAL A 51 -13.98 -12.40 4.55
#